data_AF-A0AAD9JYK4-F1
#
_entry.id   AF-A0AAD9JYK4-F1
#
_cell.length_a   1.000
_cell.length_b   1.000
_cell.length_c   1.000
_cell.angle_alpha   90.00
_cell.angle_beta   90.00
_cell.angle_gamma   90.00
#
_symmetry.space_group_name_H-M   'P 1'
#
loop_
_entity.id
_entity.type
_entity.pdbx_description
1 polymer ?
#
loop_
_entity_poly.entity_id
_entity_poly.type
_entity_poly.pdbx_seq_one_letter_code
_entity_poly.pdbx_strand_id
1 'polypeptide(L)'
;MKYGCPSQSSWMLAINSLLTVLNIGLPIARKQEIAFHSMWIELGRTLEEFLFSQHPAPATLSVEDYQRDEAIDCQVIQLIRNEILPYAKCMPREFIVCVMNILNRGSIHSATSAFIDTKDTEPEENCVDYTESSHKLREEFAKMCFETLLQFSFITKQDGKGEEGSITKLAVSSLLQRCKEVLTKYIEDERLSGRCPLPRPRMTEMSFVLKAIMTLLVTLKKTSPAQVDKAIWTQVIDLYPALVSCTTSTSPQVCTALRDALQEYSQLLTPPGQKTGTRNDSL
;
A
#
# COMPACT_ATOMS: atom_id res chain seq x y z
N MET A 1 7.65 -6.52 -19.23
CA MET A 1 8.98 -5.87 -19.19
C MET A 1 9.93 -6.51 -18.17
N LYS A 2 9.65 -6.50 -16.85
CA LYS A 2 10.59 -6.96 -15.81
C LYS A 2 11.05 -8.42 -15.97
N TYR A 3 10.14 -9.39 -15.85
CA TYR A 3 10.49 -10.82 -15.93
C TYR A 3 10.39 -11.45 -17.32
N GLY A 4 10.06 -10.66 -18.34
CA GLY A 4 10.05 -11.10 -19.75
C GLY A 4 11.38 -10.92 -20.48
N CYS A 5 12.38 -10.29 -19.84
CA CYS A 5 13.68 -10.06 -20.45
C CYS A 5 14.56 -11.33 -20.37
N PRO A 6 15.29 -11.71 -21.44
CA PRO A 6 16.20 -12.85 -21.42
C PRO A 6 17.33 -12.72 -20.38
N SER A 7 17.71 -11.49 -20.04
CA SER A 7 18.68 -11.19 -18.99
C SER A 7 18.05 -10.36 -17.88
N GLN A 8 18.22 -10.81 -16.63
CA GLN A 8 17.78 -10.07 -15.44
C GLN A 8 18.50 -8.72 -15.30
N SER A 9 19.77 -8.61 -15.74
CA SER A 9 20.52 -7.36 -15.67
C SER A 9 19.97 -6.26 -16.59
N SER A 10 19.31 -6.63 -17.68
CA SER A 10 18.84 -5.68 -18.68
C SER A 10 17.70 -4.79 -18.17
N TRP A 11 16.67 -5.38 -17.55
CA TRP A 11 15.57 -4.59 -17.01
C TRP A 11 16.03 -3.76 -15.80
N MET A 12 16.93 -4.29 -14.97
CA MET A 12 17.51 -3.56 -13.82
C MET A 12 18.26 -2.32 -14.30
N LEU A 13 19.08 -2.44 -15.34
CA LEU A 13 19.80 -1.29 -15.88
C LEU A 13 18.85 -0.27 -16.51
N ALA A 14 17.83 -0.74 -17.24
CA ALA A 14 16.84 0.13 -17.87
C ALA A 14 16.06 0.97 -16.83
N ILE A 15 15.54 0.34 -15.77
CA ILE A 15 14.80 1.07 -14.74
C ILE A 15 15.69 2.04 -13.95
N ASN A 16 16.93 1.64 -13.62
CA ASN A 16 17.87 2.54 -12.91
C ASN A 16 18.24 3.76 -13.78
N SER A 17 18.41 3.55 -15.08
CA SER A 17 18.63 4.65 -16.03
C SER A 17 17.42 5.56 -16.12
N LEU A 18 16.21 4.98 -16.20
CA LEU A 18 14.96 5.74 -16.20
C LEU A 18 14.80 6.58 -14.93
N LEU A 19 15.03 6.00 -13.74
CA LEU A 19 14.98 6.71 -12.47
C LEU A 19 15.95 7.90 -12.45
N THR A 20 17.17 7.71 -12.95
CA THR A 20 18.17 8.78 -13.03
C THR A 20 17.72 9.90 -13.97
N VAL A 21 17.21 9.55 -15.15
CA VAL A 21 16.68 10.52 -16.12
C VAL A 21 15.49 11.28 -15.53
N LEU A 22 14.56 10.61 -14.86
CA LEU A 22 13.35 11.23 -14.31
C LEU A 22 13.67 12.22 -13.18
N ASN A 23 14.65 11.95 -12.32
CA ASN A 23 15.07 12.88 -11.28
C ASN A 23 15.53 14.25 -11.84
N ILE A 24 16.09 14.27 -13.05
CA ILE A 24 16.55 15.49 -13.71
C ILE A 24 15.48 16.06 -14.67
N GLY A 25 14.79 15.17 -15.38
CA GLY A 25 13.88 15.50 -16.47
C GLY A 25 12.50 15.96 -16.00
N LEU A 26 11.95 15.41 -14.91
CA LEU A 26 10.62 15.78 -14.40
C LEU A 26 10.51 17.30 -14.09
N PRO A 27 11.48 17.94 -13.39
CA PRO A 27 11.48 19.40 -13.20
C PRO A 27 11.42 20.21 -14.49
N ILE A 28 12.03 19.73 -15.58
CA ILE A 28 12.07 20.40 -16.88
C ILE A 28 10.75 20.17 -17.61
N ALA A 29 10.27 18.93 -17.66
CA ALA A 29 9.02 18.56 -18.32
C ALA A 29 7.81 19.30 -17.73
N ARG A 30 7.78 19.49 -16.41
CA ARG A 30 6.75 20.29 -15.71
C ARG A 30 6.67 21.74 -16.21
N LYS A 31 7.79 22.33 -16.64
CA LYS A 31 7.83 23.73 -17.14
C LYS A 31 7.41 23.85 -18.59
N GLN A 32 7.36 22.73 -19.32
CA GLN A 32 7.12 22.69 -20.76
C GLN A 32 6.03 21.66 -21.10
N GLU A 33 4.87 21.77 -20.42
CA GLU A 33 3.78 20.79 -20.50
C GLU A 33 3.38 20.44 -21.95
N ILE A 34 3.27 21.44 -22.82
CA ILE A 34 2.87 21.27 -24.23
C ILE A 34 3.87 20.39 -25.00
N ALA A 35 5.18 20.59 -24.77
CA ALA A 35 6.23 19.85 -25.48
C ALA A 35 6.33 18.39 -25.03
N PHE A 36 5.94 18.11 -23.78
CA PHE A 36 6.08 16.78 -23.16
C PHE A 36 4.73 16.07 -22.95
N HIS A 37 3.64 16.54 -23.56
CA HIS A 37 2.31 15.97 -23.34
C HIS A 37 2.24 14.45 -23.58
N SER A 38 2.81 13.97 -24.70
CA SER A 38 2.86 12.53 -25.03
C SER A 38 3.74 11.72 -24.08
N MET A 39 4.80 12.32 -23.53
CA MET A 39 5.72 11.66 -22.59
C MET A 39 5.00 11.25 -21.31
N TRP A 40 4.08 12.06 -20.78
CA TRP A 40 3.36 11.74 -19.53
C TRP A 40 2.53 10.47 -19.64
N ILE A 41 1.89 10.25 -20.79
CA ILE A 41 1.09 9.04 -21.05
C ILE A 41 1.99 7.80 -21.07
N GLU A 42 3.09 7.86 -21.82
CA GLU A 42 4.05 6.75 -21.92
C GLU A 42 4.78 6.49 -20.60
N LEU A 43 5.07 7.54 -19.83
CA LEU A 43 5.65 7.41 -18.50
C LEU A 43 4.68 6.66 -17.56
N GLY A 44 3.41 7.05 -17.52
CA GLY A 44 2.40 6.38 -16.69
C GLY A 44 2.30 4.88 -17.00
N ARG A 45 2.21 4.54 -18.29
CA ARG A 45 2.20 3.15 -18.77
C ARG A 45 3.47 2.39 -18.38
N THR A 46 4.64 3.00 -18.58
CA THR A 46 5.93 2.39 -18.27
C THR A 46 6.03 2.07 -16.78
N LEU A 47 5.63 2.99 -15.90
CA LEU A 47 5.62 2.76 -14.45
C LEU A 47 4.66 1.64 -14.06
N GLU A 48 3.45 1.62 -14.64
CA GLU A 48 2.46 0.57 -14.37
C GLU A 48 2.95 -0.82 -14.83
N GLU A 49 3.41 -0.96 -16.07
CA GLU A 49 3.87 -2.23 -16.63
C GLU A 49 5.13 -2.76 -15.94
N PHE A 50 5.97 -1.86 -15.44
CA PHE A 50 7.13 -2.23 -14.64
C PHE A 50 6.71 -2.78 -13.27
N LEU A 51 5.91 -2.02 -12.53
CA LEU A 51 5.46 -2.38 -11.18
C LEU A 51 4.49 -3.56 -11.15
N PHE A 52 3.76 -3.81 -12.23
CA PHE A 52 2.80 -4.90 -12.35
C PHE A 52 3.07 -5.75 -13.59
N SER A 53 4.29 -6.30 -13.66
CA SER A 53 4.72 -7.20 -14.73
C SER A 53 3.70 -8.32 -14.98
N GLN A 54 3.35 -8.53 -16.25
CA GLN A 54 2.49 -9.64 -16.70
C GLN A 54 3.20 -11.00 -16.62
N HIS A 55 4.54 -11.00 -16.63
CA HIS A 55 5.31 -12.23 -16.43
C HIS A 55 5.61 -12.42 -14.95
N PRO A 56 5.39 -13.61 -14.38
CA PRO A 56 5.72 -13.90 -12.99
C PRO A 56 7.23 -13.94 -12.78
N ALA A 57 7.66 -13.75 -11.53
CA ALA A 57 9.06 -13.90 -11.16
C ALA A 57 9.52 -15.35 -11.46
N PRO A 58 10.77 -15.55 -11.92
CA PRO A 58 11.31 -16.89 -12.15
C PRO A 58 11.24 -17.74 -10.86
N ALA A 59 10.82 -19.00 -10.98
CA ALA A 59 10.75 -19.90 -9.83
C ALA A 59 12.14 -20.18 -9.20
N THR A 60 13.22 -19.91 -9.93
CA THR A 60 14.61 -20.09 -9.50
C THR A 60 15.20 -18.85 -8.80
N LEU A 61 14.41 -17.78 -8.61
CA LEU A 61 14.88 -16.54 -8.00
C LEU A 61 15.12 -16.76 -6.50
N SER A 62 16.31 -16.40 -6.01
CA SER A 62 16.60 -16.48 -4.58
C SER A 62 15.80 -15.45 -3.78
N VAL A 63 15.71 -15.65 -2.46
CA VAL A 63 15.06 -14.71 -1.55
C VAL A 63 15.77 -13.36 -1.57
N GLU A 64 17.11 -13.34 -1.59
CA GLU A 64 17.91 -12.12 -1.67
C GLU A 64 17.64 -11.37 -2.97
N ASP A 65 17.52 -12.07 -4.09
CA ASP A 65 17.27 -11.46 -5.39
C ASP A 65 15.85 -10.89 -5.47
N TYR A 66 14.88 -11.60 -4.89
CA TYR A 66 13.52 -11.09 -4.75
C TYR A 66 13.46 -9.80 -3.92
N GLN A 67 14.18 -9.74 -2.80
CA GLN A 67 14.27 -8.53 -1.98
C GLN A 67 14.94 -7.37 -2.73
N ARG A 68 15.97 -7.66 -3.55
CA ARG A 68 16.59 -6.65 -4.42
C ARG A 68 15.60 -6.13 -5.47
N ASP A 69 14.81 -7.02 -6.06
CA ASP A 69 13.78 -6.66 -7.03
C ASP A 69 12.67 -5.80 -6.42
N GLU A 70 12.24 -6.13 -5.20
CA GLU A 70 11.28 -5.35 -4.43
C GLU A 70 11.86 -3.98 -4.04
N ALA A 71 13.13 -3.91 -3.64
CA ALA A 71 13.78 -2.65 -3.31
C ALA A 71 13.80 -1.68 -4.51
N ILE A 72 13.90 -2.19 -5.74
CA ILE A 72 13.77 -1.38 -6.95
C ILE A 72 12.33 -0.90 -7.16
N ASP A 73 11.33 -1.76 -6.94
CA ASP A 73 9.92 -1.35 -6.98
C ASP A 73 9.65 -0.22 -5.98
N CYS A 74 10.21 -0.31 -4.78
CA CYS A 74 10.15 0.71 -3.75
C CYS A 74 10.78 2.04 -4.17
N GLN A 75 11.89 2.02 -4.93
CA GLN A 75 12.50 3.25 -5.47
C GLN A 75 11.57 3.97 -6.46
N VAL A 76 10.80 3.23 -7.26
CA VAL A 76 9.79 3.83 -8.14
C VAL A 76 8.70 4.53 -7.33
N ILE A 77 8.24 3.92 -6.23
CA ILE A 77 7.26 4.55 -5.34
C ILE A 77 7.86 5.80 -4.64
N GLN A 78 9.15 5.79 -4.30
CA GLN A 78 9.83 6.99 -3.78
C GLN A 78 9.89 8.12 -4.80
N LEU A 79 10.16 7.81 -6.08
CA LEU A 79 10.09 8.80 -7.15
C LEU A 79 8.68 9.39 -7.25
N ILE A 80 7.64 8.55 -7.23
CA ILE A 80 6.24 9.01 -7.24
C ILE A 80 5.98 9.95 -6.06
N ARG A 81 6.37 9.55 -4.86
CA ARG A 81 6.15 10.29 -3.62
C ARG A 81 6.87 11.64 -3.59
N ASN A 82 8.11 11.70 -4.07
CA ASN A 82 8.99 12.86 -3.89
C ASN A 82 8.99 13.80 -5.12
N GLU A 83 8.88 13.25 -6.32
CA GLU A 83 9.05 14.00 -7.57
C GLU A 83 7.77 14.12 -8.39
N ILE A 84 6.75 13.29 -8.16
CA ILE A 84 5.50 13.37 -8.93
C ILE A 84 4.41 14.08 -8.11
N LEU A 85 4.00 13.46 -7.00
CA LEU A 85 2.85 13.90 -6.21
C LEU A 85 2.94 15.33 -5.67
N PRO A 86 4.09 15.83 -5.15
CA PRO A 86 4.19 17.20 -4.66
C PRO A 86 3.93 18.27 -5.73
N TYR A 87 4.02 17.88 -7.01
CA TYR A 87 3.87 18.77 -8.15
C TYR A 87 2.67 18.40 -9.04
N ALA A 88 1.71 17.63 -8.51
CA ALA A 88 0.56 17.11 -9.27
C ALA A 88 -0.20 18.18 -10.06
N LYS A 89 -0.36 19.38 -9.48
CA LYS A 89 -1.03 20.54 -10.10
C LYS A 89 -0.38 21.04 -11.40
N CYS A 90 0.89 20.70 -11.63
CA CYS A 90 1.68 21.12 -12.79
C CYS A 90 1.84 19.98 -13.82
N MET A 91 0.97 18.98 -13.77
CA MET A 91 1.04 17.80 -14.64
C MET A 91 -0.33 17.50 -15.24
N PRO A 92 -0.37 16.79 -16.39
CA PRO A 92 -1.63 16.36 -16.98
C PRO A 92 -2.45 15.52 -16.01
N ARG A 93 -3.74 15.78 -15.99
CA ARG A 93 -4.67 15.19 -15.02
C ARG A 93 -4.75 13.68 -15.18
N GLU A 94 -4.76 13.21 -16.43
CA GLU A 94 -4.80 11.80 -16.81
C GLU A 94 -3.61 11.03 -16.23
N PHE A 95 -2.43 11.66 -16.20
CA PHE A 95 -1.23 11.07 -15.60
C PHE A 95 -1.37 10.93 -14.08
N ILE A 96 -1.91 11.94 -13.39
CA ILE A 96 -2.14 11.86 -11.94
C ILE A 96 -3.17 10.77 -11.60
N VAL A 97 -4.23 10.62 -12.41
CA VAL A 97 -5.18 9.51 -12.25
C VAL A 97 -4.48 8.15 -12.41
N CYS A 98 -3.60 8.01 -13.41
CA CYS A 98 -2.79 6.81 -13.61
C CYS A 98 -1.94 6.49 -12.37
N VAL A 99 -1.27 7.50 -11.80
CA VAL A 99 -0.45 7.36 -10.59
C VAL A 99 -1.28 6.92 -9.39
N MET A 100 -2.49 7.48 -9.21
CA MET A 100 -3.40 7.04 -8.14
C MET A 100 -3.81 5.58 -8.30
N ASN A 101 -4.10 5.15 -9.54
CA ASN A 101 -4.44 3.77 -9.83
C ASN A 101 -3.26 2.83 -9.53
N ILE A 102 -2.03 3.21 -9.86
CA ILE A 102 -0.81 2.46 -9.51
C ILE A 102 -0.71 2.27 -8.00
N LEU A 103 -0.82 3.36 -7.22
CA LEU A 103 -0.70 3.30 -5.76
C LEU A 103 -1.82 2.46 -5.12
N ASN A 104 -3.06 2.60 -5.61
CA ASN A 104 -4.21 1.82 -5.13
C ASN A 104 -4.07 0.34 -5.49
N ARG A 105 -3.60 0.03 -6.70
CA ARG A 105 -3.34 -1.35 -7.13
C ARG A 105 -2.23 -1.97 -6.30
N GLY A 106 -1.15 -1.22 -6.03
CA GLY A 106 0.01 -1.66 -5.26
C GLY A 106 -0.31 -1.92 -3.79
N SER A 107 -1.14 -1.07 -3.16
CA SER A 107 -1.57 -1.26 -1.77
C SER A 107 -2.47 -2.49 -1.59
N ILE A 108 -3.24 -2.86 -2.63
CA ILE A 108 -4.17 -4.00 -2.58
C ILE A 108 -3.51 -5.31 -3.02
N HIS A 109 -2.88 -5.32 -4.20
CA HIS A 109 -2.53 -6.58 -4.88
C HIS A 109 -1.25 -7.20 -4.33
N SER A 110 -0.25 -6.42 -3.89
CA SER A 110 0.99 -6.97 -3.35
C SER A 110 0.86 -7.56 -1.93
N ALA A 111 -0.23 -7.26 -1.23
CA ALA A 111 -0.59 -7.85 0.07
C ALA A 111 -1.44 -9.12 -0.05
N THR A 112 -2.10 -9.36 -1.20
CA THR A 112 -3.06 -10.47 -1.41
C THR A 112 -2.65 -11.44 -2.53
N SER A 113 -1.60 -11.15 -3.32
CA SER A 113 -1.24 -11.92 -4.52
C SER A 113 -0.79 -13.38 -4.29
N ALA A 114 -0.63 -13.83 -3.04
CA ALA A 114 -0.29 -15.22 -2.74
C ALA A 114 -1.39 -16.26 -3.05
N PHE A 115 -2.57 -15.85 -3.54
CA PHE A 115 -3.74 -16.73 -3.64
C PHE A 115 -4.28 -16.99 -5.04
N ILE A 116 -3.84 -16.25 -6.06
CA ILE A 116 -4.44 -16.37 -7.41
C ILE A 116 -3.65 -17.36 -8.28
N ASP A 117 -2.35 -17.58 -8.03
CA ASP A 117 -1.50 -18.44 -8.87
C ASP A 117 -1.59 -19.95 -8.57
N THR A 118 -2.44 -20.40 -7.66
CA THR A 118 -2.59 -21.84 -7.36
C THR A 118 -3.79 -22.52 -8.04
N LYS A 119 -4.52 -21.83 -8.91
CA LYS A 119 -5.71 -22.41 -9.56
C LYS A 119 -5.47 -23.15 -10.87
N ASP A 120 -4.33 -22.99 -11.53
CA ASP A 120 -4.13 -23.54 -12.89
C ASP A 120 -2.98 -24.54 -13.04
N THR A 121 -2.42 -25.09 -11.95
CA THR A 121 -1.41 -26.14 -12.05
C THR A 121 -1.79 -27.34 -11.19
N GLU A 122 -1.95 -28.49 -11.87
CA GLU A 122 -2.21 -29.83 -11.36
C GLU A 122 -1.39 -30.19 -10.09
N PRO A 123 -1.90 -31.05 -9.21
CA PRO A 123 -1.26 -31.40 -7.95
C PRO A 123 -0.15 -32.42 -8.19
N GLU A 124 1.08 -31.96 -8.41
CA GLU A 124 2.26 -32.83 -8.32
C GLU A 124 2.80 -32.80 -6.88
N GLU A 125 2.90 -34.00 -6.29
CA GLU A 125 3.43 -34.26 -4.97
C GLU A 125 4.86 -33.74 -4.82
N ASN A 126 5.02 -32.53 -4.27
CA ASN A 126 6.24 -32.13 -3.61
C ASN A 126 5.91 -31.12 -2.53
N CYS A 127 6.40 -31.37 -1.31
CA CYS A 127 6.30 -30.47 -0.17
C CYS A 127 6.84 -29.07 -0.53
N VAL A 128 5.96 -28.15 -0.91
CA VAL A 128 6.32 -26.75 -1.09
C VAL A 128 6.54 -26.15 0.31
N ASP A 129 7.78 -25.77 0.58
CA ASP A 129 8.17 -25.05 1.78
C ASP A 129 7.44 -23.69 1.82
N TYR A 130 6.50 -23.56 2.75
CA TYR A 130 5.55 -22.45 2.82
C TYR A 130 6.19 -21.11 3.22
N THR A 131 7.44 -21.11 3.69
CA THR A 131 8.21 -19.90 3.98
C THR A 131 8.39 -19.04 2.72
N GLU A 132 8.61 -19.65 1.55
CA GLU A 132 8.76 -18.93 0.27
C GLU A 132 7.51 -18.15 -0.15
N SER A 133 6.31 -18.65 0.15
CA SER A 133 5.06 -18.00 -0.27
C SER A 133 4.80 -16.66 0.44
N SER A 134 5.28 -16.52 1.67
CA SER A 134 5.25 -15.25 2.42
C SER A 134 6.33 -14.29 1.94
N HIS A 135 7.48 -14.81 1.50
CA HIS A 135 8.56 -14.00 0.93
C HIS A 135 8.26 -13.50 -0.49
N LYS A 136 7.30 -14.13 -1.20
CA LYS A 136 6.78 -13.68 -2.51
C LYS A 136 5.69 -12.59 -2.43
N LEU A 137 5.40 -12.08 -1.23
CA LEU A 137 4.52 -10.92 -1.06
C LEU A 137 5.41 -9.68 -0.98
N ARG A 138 5.21 -8.72 -1.89
CA ARG A 138 5.97 -7.45 -1.89
C ARG A 138 5.46 -6.53 -0.77
N GLU A 139 5.71 -6.93 0.48
CA GLU A 139 5.20 -6.30 1.71
C GLU A 139 5.64 -4.84 1.83
N GLU A 140 6.94 -4.55 1.67
CA GLU A 140 7.45 -3.19 1.81
C GLU A 140 6.97 -2.31 0.66
N PHE A 141 6.88 -2.86 -0.55
CA PHE A 141 6.26 -2.15 -1.67
C PHE A 141 4.78 -1.81 -1.41
N ALA A 142 3.99 -2.77 -0.93
CA ALA A 142 2.56 -2.56 -0.63
C ALA A 142 2.38 -1.47 0.44
N LYS A 143 3.19 -1.54 1.49
CA LYS A 143 3.24 -0.55 2.56
C LYS A 143 3.61 0.83 2.05
N MET A 144 4.64 0.95 1.19
CA MET A 144 5.03 2.24 0.62
C MET A 144 3.98 2.83 -0.31
N CYS A 145 3.32 2.00 -1.13
CA CYS A 145 2.18 2.45 -1.94
C CYS A 145 1.07 3.03 -1.06
N PHE A 146 0.77 2.34 0.03
CA PHE A 146 -0.26 2.74 0.97
C PHE A 146 0.07 4.04 1.71
N GLU A 147 1.28 4.14 2.30
CA GLU A 147 1.73 5.36 2.98
C GLU A 147 1.72 6.57 2.04
N THR A 148 2.15 6.37 0.79
CA THR A 148 2.20 7.44 -0.22
C THR A 148 0.79 7.91 -0.60
N LEU A 149 -0.14 6.98 -0.81
CA LEU A 149 -1.54 7.28 -1.12
C LEU A 149 -2.20 8.08 0.00
N LEU A 150 -1.95 7.70 1.26
CA LEU A 150 -2.46 8.42 2.43
C LEU A 150 -1.87 9.82 2.56
N GLN A 151 -0.55 9.95 2.48
CA GLN A 151 0.12 11.26 2.60
C GLN A 151 -0.44 12.25 1.58
N PHE A 152 -0.59 11.83 0.33
CA PHE A 152 -1.16 12.68 -0.69
C PHE A 152 -2.64 13.03 -0.43
N SER A 153 -3.45 12.05 0.03
CA SER A 153 -4.85 12.29 0.38
C SER A 153 -5.04 13.41 1.41
N PHE A 154 -4.10 13.58 2.34
CA PHE A 154 -4.16 14.64 3.36
C PHE A 154 -3.65 15.98 2.83
N ILE A 155 -2.62 15.97 1.98
CA ILE A 155 -2.03 17.18 1.39
C ILE A 155 -3.06 17.88 0.47
N THR A 156 -3.73 17.15 -0.42
CA THR A 156 -4.68 17.73 -1.39
C THR A 156 -5.88 18.44 -0.74
N LYS A 157 -6.19 18.15 0.53
CA LYS A 157 -7.29 18.81 1.26
C LYS A 157 -6.98 20.24 1.70
N GLN A 158 -5.71 20.61 1.90
CA GLN A 158 -5.34 21.98 2.24
C GLN A 158 -5.65 22.98 1.11
N ASP A 159 -5.66 22.50 -0.14
CA ASP A 159 -5.85 23.33 -1.34
C ASP A 159 -7.31 23.44 -1.81
N GLY A 160 -8.26 22.91 -1.03
CA GLY A 160 -9.66 23.35 -1.02
C GLY A 160 -10.59 22.95 -2.19
N LYS A 161 -10.16 22.76 -3.45
CA LYS A 161 -11.11 22.56 -4.57
C LYS A 161 -10.55 21.81 -5.80
N GLY A 162 -10.15 20.54 -5.64
CA GLY A 162 -9.73 19.70 -6.77
C GLY A 162 -10.49 18.38 -6.83
N GLU A 163 -10.99 18.00 -8.01
CA GLU A 163 -11.51 16.66 -8.29
C GLU A 163 -10.46 15.55 -8.01
N GLU A 164 -9.16 15.88 -7.96
CA GLU A 164 -8.08 14.96 -7.55
C GLU A 164 -8.19 14.51 -6.09
N GLY A 165 -8.59 15.40 -5.18
CA GLY A 165 -8.85 15.04 -3.78
C GLY A 165 -10.03 14.08 -3.64
N SER A 166 -10.96 14.07 -4.61
CA SER A 166 -12.06 13.11 -4.68
C SER A 166 -11.55 11.71 -5.05
N ILE A 167 -10.64 11.61 -6.02
CA ILE A 167 -10.07 10.33 -6.48
C ILE A 167 -9.27 9.68 -5.36
N THR A 168 -8.40 10.43 -4.68
CA THR A 168 -7.64 9.89 -3.55
C THR A 168 -8.56 9.47 -2.39
N LYS A 169 -9.61 10.25 -2.11
CA LYS A 169 -10.63 9.89 -1.11
C LYS A 169 -11.36 8.58 -1.45
N LEU A 170 -11.71 8.38 -2.73
CA LEU A 170 -12.33 7.14 -3.19
C LEU A 170 -11.36 5.96 -3.05
N ALA A 171 -10.07 6.14 -3.36
CA ALA A 171 -9.07 5.10 -3.19
C ALA A 171 -8.87 4.70 -1.72
N VAL A 172 -8.73 5.68 -0.81
CA VAL A 172 -8.64 5.41 0.64
C VAL A 172 -9.91 4.72 1.15
N SER A 173 -11.08 5.16 0.71
CA SER A 173 -12.36 4.54 1.10
C SER A 173 -12.48 3.10 0.58
N SER A 174 -12.08 2.85 -0.67
CA SER A 174 -12.07 1.50 -1.25
C SER A 174 -11.14 0.57 -0.49
N LEU A 175 -10.00 1.08 -0.02
CA LEU A 175 -9.06 0.28 0.76
C LEU A 175 -9.58 0.00 2.17
N LEU A 176 -10.12 1.01 2.85
CA LEU A 176 -10.76 0.85 4.16
C LEU A 176 -11.90 -0.18 4.11
N GLN A 177 -12.72 -0.09 3.07
CA GLN A 177 -13.79 -1.05 2.81
C GLN A 177 -13.24 -2.47 2.60
N ARG A 178 -12.15 -2.63 1.82
CA ARG A 178 -11.50 -3.93 1.65
C ARG A 178 -10.91 -4.47 2.96
N CYS A 179 -10.27 -3.62 3.77
CA CYS A 179 -9.79 -4.01 5.10
C CYS A 179 -10.96 -4.53 5.96
N LYS A 180 -12.10 -3.83 5.95
CA LYS A 180 -13.31 -4.25 6.65
C LYS A 180 -13.83 -5.61 6.17
N GLU A 181 -13.84 -5.83 4.86
CA GLU A 181 -14.29 -7.10 4.26
C GLU A 181 -13.41 -8.27 4.68
N VAL A 182 -12.07 -8.10 4.64
CA VAL A 182 -11.13 -9.15 5.07
C VAL A 182 -11.29 -9.44 6.57
N LEU A 183 -11.39 -8.41 7.41
CA LEU A 183 -11.64 -8.58 8.86
C LEU A 183 -12.94 -9.36 9.10
N THR A 184 -14.03 -8.95 8.45
CA THR A 184 -15.36 -9.55 8.63
C THR A 184 -15.35 -11.02 8.20
N LYS A 185 -14.78 -11.30 7.03
CA LYS A 185 -14.66 -12.66 6.50
C LYS A 185 -13.78 -13.54 7.40
N TYR A 186 -12.69 -13.00 7.93
CA TYR A 186 -11.84 -13.72 8.88
C TYR A 186 -12.62 -14.15 10.14
N ILE A 187 -13.41 -13.23 10.72
CA ILE A 187 -14.26 -13.51 11.89
C ILE A 187 -15.29 -14.60 11.56
N GLU A 188 -15.92 -14.53 10.40
CA GLU A 188 -16.88 -15.54 9.94
C GLU A 188 -16.21 -16.90 9.75
N ASP A 189 -15.04 -16.93 9.10
CA ASP A 189 -14.26 -18.14 8.86
C ASP A 189 -13.87 -18.79 10.21
N GLU A 190 -13.38 -18.03 11.21
CA GLU A 190 -13.07 -18.60 12.53
C GLU A 190 -14.31 -19.13 13.25
N ARG A 191 -15.43 -18.41 13.18
CA ARG A 191 -16.69 -18.84 13.77
C ARG A 191 -17.18 -20.16 13.17
N LEU A 192 -17.03 -20.35 11.87
CA LEU A 192 -17.42 -21.57 11.16
C LEU A 192 -16.42 -22.72 11.36
N SER A 193 -15.13 -22.41 11.48
CA SER A 193 -14.06 -23.39 11.65
C SER A 193 -14.02 -24.03 13.03
N GLY A 194 -14.59 -23.36 14.05
CA GLY A 194 -14.74 -23.90 15.40
C GLY A 194 -13.38 -24.14 16.07
N ARG A 195 -12.94 -25.40 16.16
CA ARG A 195 -11.62 -25.77 16.73
C ARG A 195 -10.54 -26.07 15.69
N CYS A 196 -10.89 -26.07 14.40
CA CYS A 196 -9.89 -26.28 13.36
C CYS A 196 -9.16 -24.96 13.10
N PRO A 197 -7.81 -24.93 13.09
CA PRO A 197 -7.08 -23.72 12.73
C PRO A 197 -7.36 -23.35 11.28
N LEU A 198 -7.59 -22.06 11.02
CA LEU A 198 -7.77 -21.57 9.67
C LEU A 198 -6.52 -21.79 8.81
N PRO A 199 -6.67 -21.87 7.48
CA PRO A 199 -5.54 -21.99 6.57
C PRO A 199 -4.51 -20.88 6.82
N ARG A 200 -3.22 -21.24 6.93
CA ARG A 200 -2.12 -20.27 7.14
C ARG A 200 -2.18 -19.06 6.19
N PRO A 201 -2.49 -19.21 4.90
CA PRO A 201 -2.63 -18.06 4.02
C PRO A 201 -3.67 -17.03 4.51
N ARG A 202 -4.80 -17.49 5.07
CA ARG A 202 -5.83 -16.61 5.65
C ARG A 202 -5.30 -15.85 6.86
N MET A 203 -4.46 -16.48 7.68
CA MET A 203 -3.78 -15.81 8.81
C MET A 203 -2.82 -14.73 8.31
N THR A 204 -2.07 -15.03 7.25
CA THR A 204 -1.14 -14.08 6.62
C THR A 204 -1.88 -12.86 6.07
N GLU A 205 -2.93 -13.06 5.28
CA GLU A 205 -3.80 -11.99 4.75
C GLU A 205 -4.34 -11.10 5.89
N MET A 206 -4.79 -11.72 6.98
CA MET A 206 -5.28 -11.03 8.16
C MET A 206 -4.19 -10.17 8.83
N SER A 207 -2.99 -10.73 9.03
CA SER A 207 -1.85 -9.99 9.58
C SER A 207 -1.44 -8.80 8.70
N PHE A 208 -1.50 -8.94 7.38
CA PHE A 208 -1.26 -7.83 6.45
C PHE A 208 -2.30 -6.72 6.59
N VAL A 209 -3.58 -7.08 6.64
CA VAL A 209 -4.66 -6.10 6.82
C VAL A 209 -4.53 -5.37 8.15
N LEU A 210 -4.19 -6.07 9.23
CA LEU A 210 -3.96 -5.45 10.54
C LEU A 210 -2.78 -4.49 10.52
N LYS A 211 -1.66 -4.84 9.87
CA LYS A 211 -0.52 -3.92 9.67
C LYS A 211 -0.92 -2.70 8.83
N ALA A 212 -1.71 -2.87 7.77
CA ALA A 212 -2.19 -1.75 6.96
C ALA A 212 -3.08 -0.81 7.78
N ILE A 213 -3.98 -1.35 8.61
CA ILE A 213 -4.79 -0.56 9.54
C ILE A 213 -3.92 0.17 10.57
N MET A 214 -2.88 -0.48 11.11
CA MET A 214 -1.93 0.17 12.02
C MET A 214 -1.24 1.36 11.34
N THR A 215 -0.68 1.16 10.15
CA THR A 215 -0.04 2.24 9.36
C THR A 215 -1.02 3.37 9.05
N LEU A 216 -2.29 3.05 8.79
CA LEU A 216 -3.34 4.05 8.59
C LEU A 216 -3.50 4.93 9.82
N LEU A 217 -3.63 4.31 10.99
CA LEU A 217 -3.84 5.00 12.25
C LEU A 217 -2.64 5.86 12.62
N VAL A 218 -1.42 5.34 12.47
CA VAL A 218 -0.18 6.11 12.70
C VAL A 218 -0.12 7.33 11.78
N THR A 219 -0.50 7.18 10.51
CA THR A 219 -0.50 8.29 9.56
C THR A 219 -1.60 9.31 9.88
N LEU A 220 -2.78 8.85 10.28
CA LEU A 220 -3.88 9.70 10.76
C LEU A 220 -3.49 10.49 12.01
N LYS A 221 -2.73 9.90 12.94
CA LYS A 221 -2.22 10.57 14.15
C LYS A 221 -1.24 11.70 13.84
N LYS A 222 -0.35 11.49 12.86
CA LYS A 222 0.61 12.51 12.42
C LYS A 222 -0.09 13.66 11.69
N THR A 223 -1.30 13.43 11.21
CA THR A 223 -2.11 14.41 10.48
C THR A 223 -3.03 15.14 11.45
N SER A 224 -3.22 16.46 11.28
CA SER A 224 -4.16 17.20 12.12
C SER A 224 -5.59 16.67 11.93
N PRO A 225 -6.38 16.38 12.99
CA PRO A 225 -7.74 15.85 12.86
C PRO A 225 -8.66 16.72 11.98
N ALA A 226 -8.40 18.03 11.91
CA ALA A 226 -9.15 18.95 11.05
C ALA A 226 -8.90 18.73 9.54
N GLN A 227 -7.82 18.04 9.18
CA GLN A 227 -7.43 17.75 7.79
C GLN A 227 -7.97 16.40 7.32
N VAL A 228 -8.48 15.56 8.21
CA VAL A 228 -9.01 14.25 7.84
C VAL A 228 -10.48 14.37 7.39
N ASP A 229 -10.85 13.64 6.34
CA ASP A 229 -12.24 13.54 5.91
C ASP A 229 -13.12 12.90 6.98
N LYS A 230 -14.28 13.50 7.25
CA LYS A 230 -15.25 12.92 8.19
C LYS A 230 -15.69 11.50 7.76
N ALA A 231 -15.82 11.21 6.46
CA ALA A 231 -16.19 9.88 5.99
C ALA A 231 -15.06 8.86 6.18
N ILE A 232 -13.81 9.24 5.94
CA ILE A 232 -12.63 8.39 6.21
C ILE A 232 -12.53 8.13 7.73
N TRP A 233 -12.70 9.17 8.54
CA TRP A 233 -12.67 9.03 10.01
C TRP A 233 -13.79 8.13 10.52
N THR A 234 -14.99 8.23 9.96
CA THR A 234 -16.13 7.36 10.30
C THR A 234 -15.82 5.91 9.92
N GLN A 235 -15.31 5.66 8.72
CA GLN A 235 -14.92 4.31 8.30
C GLN A 235 -13.84 3.69 9.21
N VAL A 236 -12.86 4.49 9.65
CA VAL A 236 -11.84 4.04 10.62
C VAL A 236 -12.49 3.66 11.95
N ILE A 237 -13.39 4.48 12.48
CA ILE A 237 -14.14 4.14 13.70
C ILE A 237 -14.96 2.85 13.50
N ASP A 238 -15.60 2.68 12.34
CA ASP A 238 -16.41 1.51 12.02
C ASP A 238 -15.61 0.20 11.88
N LEU A 239 -14.28 0.27 11.75
CA LEU A 239 -13.41 -0.91 11.80
C LEU A 239 -13.23 -1.43 13.24
N TYR A 240 -13.37 -0.57 14.24
CA TYR A 240 -13.05 -0.92 15.63
C TYR A 240 -13.84 -2.13 16.15
N PRO A 241 -15.17 -2.26 15.96
CA PRO A 241 -15.91 -3.44 16.41
C PRO A 241 -15.43 -4.75 15.77
N ALA A 242 -15.03 -4.71 14.49
CA ALA A 242 -14.48 -5.88 13.81
C ALA A 242 -13.10 -6.26 14.39
N LEU A 243 -12.23 -5.28 14.65
CA LEU A 243 -10.94 -5.52 15.31
C LEU A 243 -11.11 -6.15 16.70
N VAL A 244 -12.02 -5.62 17.51
CA VAL A 244 -12.30 -6.19 18.85
C VAL A 244 -12.80 -7.63 18.73
N SER A 245 -13.63 -7.93 17.73
CA SER A 245 -14.14 -9.31 17.50
C SER A 245 -13.01 -10.29 17.15
N CYS A 246 -11.93 -9.82 16.53
CA CYS A 246 -10.77 -10.64 16.19
C CYS A 246 -9.88 -11.01 17.39
N THR A 247 -10.13 -10.44 18.58
CA THR A 247 -9.37 -10.79 19.80
C THR A 247 -9.59 -12.24 20.26
N THR A 248 -10.62 -12.89 19.72
CA THR A 248 -10.91 -14.32 19.91
C THR A 248 -9.96 -15.24 19.12
N SER A 249 -9.13 -14.66 18.23
CA SER A 249 -8.17 -15.43 17.44
C SER A 249 -7.17 -16.19 18.30
N THR A 250 -6.88 -17.41 17.86
CA THR A 250 -5.89 -18.29 18.51
C THR A 250 -4.50 -18.15 17.90
N SER A 251 -4.33 -17.39 16.82
CA SER A 251 -3.05 -17.22 16.13
C SER A 251 -2.18 -16.17 16.79
N PRO A 252 -0.95 -16.50 17.24
CA PRO A 252 -0.03 -15.53 17.84
C PRO A 252 0.29 -14.35 16.91
N GLN A 253 0.44 -14.61 15.61
CA GLN A 253 0.78 -13.57 14.63
C GLN A 253 -0.34 -12.53 14.46
N VAL A 254 -1.59 -13.01 14.39
CA VAL A 254 -2.77 -12.14 14.32
C VAL A 254 -2.99 -11.42 15.64
N CYS A 255 -2.83 -12.10 16.78
CA CYS A 255 -2.94 -11.49 18.10
C CYS A 255 -1.94 -10.35 18.32
N THR A 256 -0.69 -10.50 17.88
CA THR A 256 0.31 -9.43 17.98
C THR A 256 -0.07 -8.24 17.10
N ALA A 257 -0.30 -8.46 15.80
CA ALA A 257 -0.68 -7.38 14.88
C ALA A 257 -2.00 -6.68 15.29
N LEU A 258 -2.95 -7.43 15.85
CA LEU A 258 -4.20 -6.90 16.35
C LEU A 258 -4.00 -6.03 17.59
N ARG A 259 -3.16 -6.47 18.52
CA ARG A 259 -2.80 -5.68 19.71
C ARG A 259 -2.20 -4.35 19.30
N ASP A 260 -1.24 -4.37 18.38
CA ASP A 260 -0.58 -3.16 17.88
C ASP A 260 -1.59 -2.22 17.22
N ALA A 261 -2.46 -2.75 16.35
CA ALA A 261 -3.53 -1.96 15.73
C ALA A 261 -4.52 -1.37 16.76
N LEU A 262 -4.95 -2.15 17.75
CA LEU A 262 -5.87 -1.68 18.82
C LEU A 262 -5.22 -0.63 19.72
N GLN A 263 -3.93 -0.75 20.02
CA GLN A 263 -3.19 0.27 20.76
C GLN A 263 -3.16 1.59 20.00
N GLU A 264 -3.10 1.56 18.67
CA GLU A 264 -3.18 2.78 17.88
C GLU A 264 -4.55 3.50 18.02
N TYR A 265 -5.66 2.78 18.24
CA TYR A 265 -6.98 3.39 18.53
C TYR A 265 -7.06 4.09 19.89
N SER A 266 -6.20 3.76 20.85
CA SER A 266 -6.26 4.34 22.22
C SER A 266 -6.23 5.87 22.23
N GLN A 267 -5.52 6.48 21.28
CA GLN A 267 -5.43 7.95 21.16
C GLN A 267 -6.59 8.56 20.35
N LEU A 268 -7.32 7.77 19.55
CA LEU A 268 -8.58 8.23 18.94
C LEU A 268 -9.68 8.37 19.99
N LEU A 269 -9.56 7.67 21.11
CA LEU A 269 -10.44 7.75 22.28
C LEU A 269 -10.08 8.90 23.25
N THR A 270 -9.18 9.82 22.84
CA THR A 270 -8.79 10.93 23.70
C THR A 270 -9.98 11.87 23.95
N PRO A 271 -10.30 12.23 25.21
CA PRO A 271 -11.37 13.18 25.50
C PRO A 271 -11.08 14.55 24.83
N PRO A 272 -12.10 15.23 24.27
CA PRO A 272 -11.88 16.54 23.66
C PRO A 272 -11.36 17.53 24.71
N GLY A 273 -10.09 17.96 24.64
CA GLY A 273 -9.62 19.11 25.41
C GLY A 273 -8.17 19.15 25.92
N GLN A 274 -7.38 18.07 25.89
CA GLN A 274 -5.99 18.17 26.36
C GLN A 274 -5.05 18.66 25.26
N LYS A 275 -5.00 19.99 25.11
CA LYS A 275 -3.78 20.66 24.61
C LYS A 275 -2.64 20.21 25.51
N THR A 276 -1.68 19.45 24.99
CA THR A 276 -0.40 19.22 25.66
C THR A 276 0.30 20.56 25.77
N GLY A 277 0.13 21.23 26.91
CA GLY A 277 0.88 22.41 27.27
C GLY A 277 2.35 22.06 27.31
N THR A 278 3.13 22.70 26.45
CA THR A 278 4.57 22.83 26.56
C THR A 278 4.91 23.26 27.98
N ARG A 279 5.40 22.32 28.79
CA ARG A 279 6.04 22.64 30.07
C ARG A 279 7.41 23.23 29.74
N ASN A 280 7.47 24.55 29.68
CA ASN A 280 8.71 25.30 29.80
C ASN A 280 9.25 25.07 31.21
N ASP A 281 10.22 24.18 31.35
CA ASP A 281 11.09 24.19 32.53
C ASP A 281 12.17 25.24 32.29
N SER A 282 11.90 26.44 32.82
CA SER A 282 12.92 27.44 33.11
C SER A 282 12.99 27.58 34.62
N LEU A 283 14.07 27.07 35.20
CA LEU A 283 14.74 27.56 36.41
C LEU A 283 16.15 26.98 36.44
#